data_AF-A0AAD1JG65-F1
#
_entry.id   AF-A0AAD1JG65-F1
#
_cell.length_a   1.000
_cell.length_b   1.000
_cell.length_c   1.000
_cell.angle_alpha   90.00
_cell.angle_beta   90.00
_cell.angle_gamma   90.00
#
_symmetry.space_group_name_H-M   'P 1'
#
loop_
_entity.id
_entity.type
_entity.pdbx_description
1 polymer ?
#
loop_
_entity_poly.entity_id
_entity_poly.type
_entity_poly.pdbx_seq_one_letter_code
_entity_poly.pdbx_strand_id
1 'polypeptide(L)'
;MKRLHHVIWLLLFLSVLVFAAGKPIVDINVKKYITPSAYKVQLNNCYPISALPNILSAVWGAGVEYEVQEVNASGDGVLEGAPEYNVRFCKPADRCNGHIHRESLSEATEEDEDFIIHYHLTLIEDYNFYWQDDDNTTEDQTVDINRNGIQDDCENNVATPQGGDYLIGVVTDETNKLYHVVKDETSKTVTTQDGEQIELPYGTVSFDINVSNAGDSATVHIYYPYNPNIVGYAKEINGNWVKIDSTVQHDQAHNQTIVSFTLTDGGALDGDGIANKVIKDPGGGYIGQGQPQASVTVPLSPLALGFLIALFGFAGSRGIQRR
;
A
#
# COMPACT_ATOMS: atom_id res chain seq x y z
N MET A 1 57.09 59.86 1.15
CA MET A 1 57.01 58.92 0.00
C MET A 1 58.39 58.38 -0.41
N LYS A 2 59.11 57.68 0.49
CA LYS A 2 60.38 56.98 0.16
C LYS A 2 60.51 55.58 0.79
N ARG A 3 59.44 55.06 1.40
CA ARG A 3 59.41 53.70 2.00
C ARG A 3 58.48 52.71 1.29
N LEU A 4 57.84 53.11 0.19
CA LEU A 4 56.97 52.23 -0.62
C LEU A 4 57.68 51.62 -1.85
N HIS A 5 58.91 52.04 -2.15
CA HIS A 5 59.67 51.58 -3.32
C HIS A 5 60.54 50.33 -3.07
N HIS A 6 60.69 49.87 -1.83
CA HIS A 6 61.48 48.65 -1.52
C HIS A 6 60.63 47.40 -1.32
N VAL A 7 59.31 47.55 -1.08
CA VAL A 7 58.42 46.39 -0.90
C VAL A 7 57.95 45.83 -2.26
N ILE A 8 57.86 46.66 -3.30
CA ILE A 8 57.43 46.23 -4.65
C ILE A 8 58.54 45.49 -5.40
N TRP A 9 59.82 45.78 -5.11
CA TRP A 9 60.94 45.05 -5.71
C TRP A 9 61.15 43.65 -5.10
N LEU A 10 60.76 43.43 -3.84
CA LEU A 10 60.86 42.11 -3.20
C LEU A 10 59.77 41.14 -3.69
N LEU A 11 58.59 41.65 -4.07
CA LEU A 11 57.48 40.84 -4.58
C LEU A 11 57.65 40.43 -6.06
N LEU A 12 58.34 41.25 -6.87
CA LEU A 12 58.59 40.92 -8.28
C LEU A 12 59.79 39.99 -8.50
N PHE A 13 60.72 39.90 -7.54
CA PHE A 13 61.83 38.94 -7.61
C PHE A 13 61.47 37.53 -7.11
N LEU A 14 60.38 37.38 -6.35
CA LEU A 14 59.92 36.08 -5.87
C LEU A 14 59.06 35.32 -6.91
N SER A 15 58.53 36.01 -7.92
CA SER A 15 57.73 35.40 -9.00
C SER A 15 58.55 34.85 -10.18
N VAL A 16 59.88 35.05 -10.21
CA VAL A 16 60.75 34.58 -11.31
C VAL A 16 61.69 33.44 -10.88
N LEU A 17 61.75 33.09 -9.58
CA LEU A 17 62.63 32.02 -9.08
C LEU A 17 61.93 30.69 -8.75
N VAL A 18 60.72 30.45 -9.27
CA VAL A 18 59.99 29.16 -9.11
C VAL A 18 59.69 28.48 -10.46
N PHE A 19 60.34 28.92 -11.55
CA PHE A 19 60.30 28.24 -12.85
C PHE A 19 61.70 27.76 -13.26
N ALA A 20 62.35 26.94 -12.43
CA ALA A 20 63.56 26.21 -12.81
C ALA A 20 63.86 25.01 -11.87
N ALA A 21 62.85 24.20 -11.57
CA ALA A 21 63.03 22.81 -11.13
C ALA A 21 61.67 22.13 -11.26
N GLY A 22 61.41 21.56 -12.43
CA GLY A 22 60.17 20.83 -12.68
C GLY A 22 60.06 19.62 -11.76
N LYS A 23 59.09 19.66 -10.86
CA LYS A 23 58.14 18.57 -10.72
C LYS A 23 56.77 19.15 -11.03
N PRO A 24 55.96 18.53 -11.91
CA PRO A 24 54.62 19.02 -12.18
C PRO A 24 53.83 19.05 -10.86
N ILE A 25 53.13 20.14 -10.61
CA ILE A 25 52.07 20.16 -9.59
C ILE A 25 50.95 19.31 -10.18
N VAL A 26 51.02 18.00 -9.95
CA VAL A 26 49.90 17.07 -10.12
C VAL A 26 49.30 16.95 -8.74
N ASP A 27 48.42 17.88 -8.41
CA ASP A 27 47.30 17.67 -7.48
C ASP A 27 46.66 19.00 -7.15
N ILE A 28 45.62 19.33 -7.91
CA ILE A 28 44.61 20.28 -7.45
C ILE A 28 43.57 19.42 -6.72
N ASN A 29 43.71 19.33 -5.40
CA ASN A 29 42.73 18.65 -4.56
C ASN A 29 41.50 19.57 -4.39
N VAL A 30 40.58 19.55 -5.37
CA VAL A 30 39.30 20.26 -5.29
C VAL A 30 38.36 19.44 -4.41
N LYS A 31 38.39 19.67 -3.09
CA LYS A 31 37.36 19.16 -2.19
C LYS A 31 36.08 19.97 -2.38
N LYS A 32 35.25 19.57 -3.35
CA LYS A 32 33.87 20.03 -3.42
C LYS A 32 33.06 19.18 -2.44
N TYR A 33 32.87 19.70 -1.22
CA TYR A 33 31.86 19.17 -0.30
C TYR A 33 30.48 19.45 -0.89
N ILE A 34 30.00 18.54 -1.74
CA ILE A 34 28.57 18.40 -1.96
C ILE A 34 28.09 17.60 -0.75
N THR A 35 27.66 18.28 0.31
CA THR A 35 26.70 17.62 1.21
C THR A 35 25.52 17.23 0.32
N PRO A 36 25.21 15.94 0.11
CA PRO A 36 23.99 15.61 -0.57
C PRO A 36 22.89 16.20 0.31
N SER A 37 22.22 17.25 -0.18
CA SER A 37 20.91 17.60 0.36
C SER A 37 20.13 16.29 0.35
N ALA A 38 19.67 15.83 1.52
CA ALA A 38 18.97 14.57 1.69
C ALA A 38 17.92 14.44 0.58
N TYR A 39 18.24 13.67 -0.46
CA TYR A 39 17.39 13.53 -1.61
C TYR A 39 16.41 12.45 -1.23
N LYS A 40 15.19 12.84 -0.84
CA LYS A 40 14.11 11.88 -0.70
C LYS A 40 13.72 11.44 -2.11
N VAL A 41 14.23 10.29 -2.52
CA VAL A 41 13.71 9.60 -3.71
C VAL A 41 12.47 8.87 -3.24
N GLN A 42 11.29 9.41 -3.52
CA GLN A 42 10.05 8.64 -3.47
C GLN A 42 10.05 7.75 -4.71
N LEU A 43 10.25 6.46 -4.50
CA LEU A 43 9.97 5.44 -5.50
C LEU A 43 8.49 5.11 -5.32
N ASN A 44 7.67 5.27 -6.35
CA ASN A 44 6.21 5.13 -6.24
C ASN A 44 5.67 3.82 -6.83
N ASN A 45 6.53 2.87 -7.22
CA ASN A 45 6.09 1.66 -7.91
C ASN A 45 6.92 0.46 -7.48
N CYS A 46 6.26 -0.67 -7.25
CA CYS A 46 6.87 -1.99 -7.25
C CYS A 46 7.37 -2.34 -8.64
N TYR A 47 8.58 -1.91 -8.96
CA TYR A 47 9.22 -2.35 -10.18
C TYR A 47 9.84 -3.73 -10.00
N PRO A 48 9.76 -4.62 -11.00
CA PRO A 48 10.71 -5.72 -11.07
C PRO A 48 12.14 -5.16 -11.03
N ILE A 49 13.07 -5.87 -10.39
CA ILE A 49 14.50 -5.51 -10.26
C ILE A 49 15.12 -5.05 -11.59
N SER A 50 14.56 -5.49 -12.73
CA SER A 50 14.95 -5.05 -14.07
C SER A 50 14.79 -3.54 -14.35
N ALA A 51 14.05 -2.77 -13.54
CA ALA A 51 13.91 -1.32 -13.71
C ALA A 51 14.92 -0.47 -12.89
N LEU A 52 15.70 -1.10 -11.99
CA LEU A 52 16.77 -0.43 -11.23
C LEU A 52 17.69 0.46 -12.09
N PRO A 53 18.10 0.05 -13.30
CA PRO A 53 18.94 0.86 -14.17
C PRO A 53 18.39 2.28 -14.42
N ASN A 54 17.10 2.38 -14.74
CA ASN A 54 16.49 3.67 -15.05
C ASN A 54 16.41 4.58 -13.83
N ILE A 55 16.15 4.01 -12.65
CA ILE A 55 16.10 4.71 -11.37
C ILE A 55 17.48 5.28 -11.01
N LEU A 56 18.53 4.47 -11.13
CA LEU A 56 19.90 4.90 -10.82
C LEU A 56 20.37 6.03 -11.76
N SER A 57 19.95 6.01 -13.03
CA SER A 57 20.26 7.07 -13.99
C SER A 57 19.63 8.43 -13.60
N ALA A 58 18.45 8.41 -12.98
CA ALA A 58 17.74 9.61 -12.56
C ALA A 58 18.35 10.25 -11.30
N VAL A 59 18.88 9.42 -10.37
CA VAL A 59 19.46 9.89 -9.11
C VAL A 59 20.89 10.42 -9.31
N TRP A 60 21.67 9.81 -10.20
CA TRP A 60 23.10 10.14 -10.37
C TRP A 60 23.44 10.86 -11.67
N GLY A 61 22.45 11.08 -12.54
CA GLY A 61 22.59 11.81 -13.79
C GLY A 61 22.87 10.91 -15.00
N ALA A 62 22.41 11.35 -16.18
CA ALA A 62 22.64 10.64 -17.43
C ALA A 62 24.15 10.56 -17.77
N GLY A 63 24.62 9.37 -18.13
CA GLY A 63 26.02 9.13 -18.54
C GLY A 63 26.89 8.41 -17.50
N VAL A 64 26.33 8.04 -16.34
CA VAL A 64 26.99 7.12 -15.41
C VAL A 64 26.70 5.69 -15.85
N GLU A 65 27.70 5.01 -16.39
CA GLU A 65 27.62 3.58 -16.67
C GLU A 65 27.78 2.80 -15.36
N TYR A 66 26.84 1.91 -15.08
CA TYR A 66 26.86 1.00 -13.94
C TYR A 66 26.64 -0.43 -14.46
N GLU A 67 27.34 -1.38 -13.85
CA GLU A 67 27.13 -2.81 -14.04
C GLU A 67 26.71 -3.39 -12.69
N VAL A 68 25.51 -3.97 -12.63
CA VAL A 68 25.03 -4.70 -11.44
C VAL A 68 25.53 -6.13 -11.56
N GLN A 69 26.61 -6.46 -10.84
CA GLN A 69 27.27 -7.77 -11.01
C GLN A 69 26.52 -8.94 -10.37
N GLU A 70 25.88 -8.77 -9.21
CA GLU A 70 25.06 -9.80 -8.56
C GLU A 70 24.05 -9.14 -7.60
N VAL A 71 22.80 -9.64 -7.57
CA VAL A 71 21.84 -9.40 -6.49
C VAL A 71 21.65 -10.74 -5.78
N ASN A 72 22.47 -11.03 -4.77
CA ASN A 72 22.30 -12.23 -3.96
C ASN A 72 21.26 -11.95 -2.86
N ALA A 73 20.01 -12.35 -3.10
CA ALA A 73 19.06 -12.59 -2.02
C ALA A 73 19.32 -14.00 -1.47
N SER A 74 20.27 -14.16 -0.55
CA SER A 74 20.40 -15.42 0.19
C SER A 74 19.50 -15.39 1.40
N GLY A 75 18.35 -16.05 1.31
CA GLY A 75 17.40 -16.16 2.42
C GLY A 75 16.26 -17.12 2.11
N ASP A 76 16.57 -18.38 1.82
CA ASP A 76 15.57 -19.44 1.90
C ASP A 76 15.52 -19.90 3.38
N GLY A 77 14.49 -19.47 4.11
CA GLY A 77 14.18 -19.95 5.45
C GLY A 77 14.46 -18.96 6.60
N VAL A 78 13.36 -18.39 7.10
CA VAL A 78 13.11 -17.96 8.50
C VAL A 78 14.34 -17.46 9.28
N LEU A 79 14.67 -16.18 9.17
CA LEU A 79 15.35 -15.44 10.24
C LEU A 79 14.87 -13.98 10.25
N GLU A 80 14.56 -13.47 11.44
CA GLU A 80 14.35 -12.05 11.71
C GLU A 80 15.63 -11.27 11.33
N GLY A 81 15.56 -10.48 10.25
CA GLY A 81 16.64 -9.61 9.79
C GLY A 81 16.39 -9.13 8.37
N ALA A 82 16.61 -7.85 8.11
CA ALA A 82 16.45 -7.26 6.78
C ALA A 82 17.44 -7.91 5.78
N PRO A 83 17.05 -8.12 4.52
CA PRO A 83 17.98 -8.58 3.50
C PRO A 83 19.12 -7.57 3.30
N GLU A 84 20.37 -8.02 3.43
CA GLU A 84 21.54 -7.21 3.08
C GLU A 84 21.73 -7.23 1.55
N TYR A 85 21.52 -6.09 0.89
CA TYR A 85 21.81 -5.95 -0.53
C TYR A 85 23.26 -5.50 -0.74
N ASN A 86 24.06 -6.34 -1.38
CA ASN A 86 25.40 -5.97 -1.82
C ASN A 86 25.35 -5.48 -3.26
N VAL A 87 25.30 -4.17 -3.47
CA VAL A 87 25.41 -3.58 -4.81
C VAL A 87 26.87 -3.21 -5.07
N ARG A 88 27.51 -3.89 -6.02
CA ARG A 88 28.87 -3.55 -6.48
C ARG A 88 28.77 -2.74 -7.78
N PHE A 89 29.50 -1.62 -7.84
CA PHE A 89 29.55 -0.75 -9.02
C PHE A 89 30.92 -0.84 -9.69
N CYS A 90 30.98 -1.17 -10.98
CA CYS A 90 32.21 -1.20 -11.78
C CYS A 90 32.02 -0.43 -13.10
N LYS A 91 33.11 0.09 -13.68
CA LYS A 91 33.15 0.63 -15.05
C LYS A 91 33.45 -0.48 -16.06
N PRO A 92 32.89 -0.46 -17.29
CA PRO A 92 33.05 -1.55 -18.26
C PRO A 92 34.47 -1.81 -18.79
N ALA A 93 35.42 -0.89 -18.55
CA ALA A 93 36.78 -1.02 -19.07
C ALA A 93 37.65 -2.02 -18.28
N ASP A 94 37.23 -2.41 -17.07
CA ASP A 94 38.05 -3.20 -16.15
C ASP A 94 37.51 -4.63 -16.04
N ARG A 95 38.32 -5.62 -16.43
CA ARG A 95 37.96 -7.04 -16.29
C ARG A 95 38.11 -7.47 -14.83
N CYS A 96 37.02 -7.55 -14.08
CA CYS A 96 37.04 -8.07 -12.70
C CYS A 96 36.95 -9.61 -12.67
N ASN A 97 38.08 -10.27 -12.41
CA ASN A 97 38.10 -11.62 -11.82
C ASN A 97 38.64 -11.48 -10.40
N GLY A 98 37.76 -11.55 -9.39
CA GLY A 98 38.19 -11.48 -8.00
C GLY A 98 37.05 -11.59 -6.99
N HIS A 99 36.98 -12.73 -6.30
CA HIS A 99 36.23 -12.88 -5.05
C HIS A 99 36.84 -11.94 -3.99
N ILE A 100 36.05 -11.03 -3.45
CA ILE A 100 36.46 -10.23 -2.27
C ILE A 100 35.59 -10.67 -1.10
N HIS A 101 36.26 -11.16 -0.06
CA HIS A 101 35.67 -11.48 1.23
C HIS A 101 35.66 -10.20 2.09
N ARG A 102 34.60 -10.08 2.90
CA ARG A 102 34.23 -8.99 3.80
C ARG A 102 35.43 -8.25 4.44
N GLU A 103 35.62 -6.97 4.10
CA GLU A 103 36.41 -6.03 4.90
C GLU A 103 35.72 -4.66 4.98
N SER A 104 35.72 -4.12 6.20
CA SER A 104 35.28 -2.79 6.62
C SER A 104 36.00 -1.67 5.87
N LEU A 105 35.28 -0.57 5.62
CA LEU A 105 35.78 0.78 5.26
C LEU A 105 37.30 0.88 5.10
N SER A 106 37.78 0.74 3.86
CA SER A 106 39.15 1.07 3.50
C SER A 106 39.15 2.00 2.29
N GLU A 107 39.75 3.18 2.46
CA GLU A 107 40.16 4.03 1.34
C GLU A 107 41.23 3.28 0.55
N ALA A 108 40.86 2.74 -0.61
CA ALA A 108 41.80 2.05 -1.49
C ALA A 108 42.36 3.06 -2.50
N THR A 109 43.68 3.19 -2.51
CA THR A 109 44.41 3.99 -3.50
C THR A 109 45.20 3.01 -4.34
N GLU A 110 44.93 2.97 -5.65
CA GLU A 110 45.75 2.22 -6.60
C GLU A 110 46.53 3.24 -7.43
N GLU A 111 47.85 3.13 -7.39
CA GLU A 111 48.77 3.98 -8.13
C GLU A 111 49.29 3.20 -9.34
N ASP A 112 48.93 3.66 -10.53
CA ASP A 112 49.63 3.34 -11.78
C ASP A 112 50.46 4.57 -12.20
N GLU A 113 51.57 4.39 -12.89
CA GLU A 113 52.55 5.47 -13.16
C GLU A 113 51.98 6.66 -13.96
N ASP A 114 50.79 6.51 -14.54
CA ASP A 114 50.13 7.53 -15.37
C ASP A 114 48.82 8.10 -14.79
N PHE A 115 48.26 7.57 -13.69
CA PHE A 115 47.02 8.09 -13.07
C PHE A 115 46.76 7.60 -11.64
N ILE A 116 46.23 8.50 -10.79
CA ILE A 116 45.70 8.17 -9.44
C ILE A 116 44.18 8.08 -9.53
N ILE A 117 43.61 6.91 -9.23
CA ILE A 117 42.16 6.74 -9.12
C ILE A 117 41.79 6.72 -7.64
N HIS A 118 41.00 7.70 -7.21
CA HIS A 118 40.38 7.71 -5.88
C HIS A 118 39.01 7.04 -5.97
N TYR A 119 38.84 5.90 -5.30
CA TYR A 119 37.53 5.28 -5.13
C TYR A 119 36.92 5.75 -3.81
N HIS A 120 35.71 6.30 -3.86
CA HIS A 120 34.93 6.61 -2.65
C HIS A 120 33.80 5.59 -2.53
N LEU A 121 34.03 4.55 -1.74
CA LEU A 121 33.00 3.56 -1.43
C LEU A 121 32.12 4.13 -0.31
N THR A 122 30.90 4.54 -0.65
CA THR A 122 29.89 4.89 0.36
C THR A 122 29.03 3.66 0.61
N LEU A 123 29.21 3.02 1.77
CA LEU A 123 28.26 2.04 2.25
C LEU A 123 27.02 2.80 2.72
N ILE A 124 25.89 2.59 2.03
CA ILE A 124 24.59 3.06 2.49
C ILE A 124 24.10 2.00 3.48
N GLU A 125 24.53 2.13 4.73
CA GLU A 125 24.03 1.30 5.82
C GLU A 125 22.62 1.81 6.18
N ASP A 126 21.64 0.92 6.05
CA ASP A 126 20.29 0.99 6.62
C ASP A 126 19.39 2.16 6.18
N TYR A 127 19.01 2.21 4.90
CA TYR A 127 17.77 2.89 4.51
C TYR A 127 16.62 1.88 4.53
N ASN A 128 15.81 1.92 5.60
CA ASN A 128 14.50 1.28 5.60
C ASN A 128 13.56 2.12 4.72
N PHE A 129 13.36 1.70 3.48
CA PHE A 129 12.29 2.22 2.64
C PHE A 129 10.97 1.59 3.10
N TYR A 130 10.19 2.35 3.85
CA TYR A 130 8.79 2.01 4.09
C TYR A 130 8.00 2.52 2.89
N TRP A 131 7.50 1.60 2.08
CA TRP A 131 6.48 1.87 1.09
C TRP A 131 5.21 2.12 1.88
N GLN A 132 4.74 3.36 1.84
CA GLN A 132 3.41 3.68 2.33
C GLN A 132 2.64 4.00 1.06
N ASP A 133 1.70 3.12 0.72
CA ASP A 133 0.74 3.38 -0.34
C ASP A 133 0.01 4.71 -0.07
N ASP A 134 -0.52 5.29 -1.14
CA ASP A 134 -1.26 6.55 -1.05
C ASP A 134 -2.64 6.35 -0.38
N ASP A 135 -3.07 5.09 -0.17
CA ASP A 135 -4.41 4.77 0.34
C ASP A 135 -4.54 4.77 1.87
N ASN A 136 -3.40 4.97 2.55
CA ASN A 136 -3.27 5.07 4.00
C ASN A 136 -3.66 3.78 4.72
N THR A 137 -3.52 2.65 4.03
CA THR A 137 -3.51 1.35 4.68
C THR A 137 -2.08 0.98 5.03
N THR A 138 -1.92 -0.04 5.87
CA THR A 138 -0.64 -0.72 6.04
C THR A 138 -0.93 -2.07 5.46
N GLU A 139 -0.34 -2.45 4.34
CA GLU A 139 -0.69 -3.72 3.71
C GLU A 139 0.32 -4.82 4.06
N ASP A 140 -0.18 -6.06 4.11
CA ASP A 140 0.70 -7.22 4.19
C ASP A 140 1.21 -7.49 2.78
N GLN A 141 2.53 -7.39 2.60
CA GLN A 141 3.23 -7.58 1.32
C GLN A 141 3.01 -8.96 0.70
N THR A 142 2.31 -9.89 1.35
CA THR A 142 1.97 -11.20 0.79
C THR A 142 0.55 -11.27 0.24
N VAL A 143 -0.25 -10.23 0.43
CA VAL A 143 -1.66 -10.20 0.03
C VAL A 143 -1.78 -9.75 -1.43
N ASP A 144 -2.57 -10.52 -2.18
CA ASP A 144 -3.04 -10.23 -3.54
C ASP A 144 -4.54 -10.59 -3.53
N ILE A 145 -5.39 -9.64 -3.11
CA ILE A 145 -6.81 -9.90 -2.84
C ILE A 145 -7.59 -10.15 -4.12
N ASN A 146 -7.15 -9.52 -5.21
CA ASN A 146 -7.80 -9.56 -6.52
C ASN A 146 -7.24 -10.70 -7.41
N ARG A 147 -6.12 -11.30 -7.02
CA ARG A 147 -5.42 -12.44 -7.64
C ARG A 147 -4.92 -12.17 -9.05
N ASN A 148 -4.50 -10.94 -9.33
CA ASN A 148 -3.96 -10.58 -10.64
C ASN A 148 -2.45 -10.87 -10.76
N GLY A 149 -1.79 -11.35 -9.70
CA GLY A 149 -0.37 -11.68 -9.66
C GLY A 149 0.53 -10.50 -9.29
N ILE A 150 -0.07 -9.36 -8.94
CA ILE A 150 0.57 -8.19 -8.35
C ILE A 150 0.08 -8.12 -6.89
N GLN A 151 0.98 -7.84 -5.97
CA GLN A 151 0.62 -7.70 -4.56
C GLN A 151 -0.17 -6.40 -4.39
N ASP A 152 -1.12 -6.38 -3.44
CA ASP A 152 -2.00 -5.22 -3.23
C ASP A 152 -1.16 -3.94 -2.98
N ASP A 153 -0.04 -4.06 -2.25
CA ASP A 153 0.83 -2.94 -1.85
C ASP A 153 1.58 -2.29 -3.03
N CYS A 154 1.42 -2.89 -4.20
CA CYS A 154 1.97 -2.47 -5.47
C CYS A 154 0.93 -1.85 -6.42
N GLU A 155 -0.34 -1.80 -6.02
CA GLU A 155 -1.46 -1.39 -6.88
C GLU A 155 -2.23 -0.20 -6.28
N ASN A 156 -2.13 0.98 -6.89
CA ASN A 156 -2.85 2.17 -6.39
C ASN A 156 -4.39 2.08 -6.48
N ASN A 157 -4.91 1.06 -7.18
CA ASN A 157 -6.33 0.80 -7.38
C ASN A 157 -6.83 -0.39 -6.55
N VAL A 158 -6.01 -0.90 -5.63
CA VAL A 158 -6.34 -1.96 -4.68
C VAL A 158 -5.98 -1.47 -3.29
N ALA A 159 -6.80 -1.85 -2.31
CA ALA A 159 -6.54 -1.56 -0.90
C ALA A 159 -7.04 -2.72 -0.03
N THR A 160 -6.18 -3.27 0.83
CA THR A 160 -6.55 -4.25 1.87
C THR A 160 -6.24 -3.71 3.28
N PRO A 161 -7.14 -2.90 3.87
CA PRO A 161 -6.96 -2.38 5.22
C PRO A 161 -6.73 -3.52 6.24
N GLN A 162 -5.56 -3.50 6.87
CA GLN A 162 -5.16 -4.49 7.88
C GLN A 162 -5.87 -4.29 9.23
N GLY A 163 -5.68 -5.29 10.11
CA GLY A 163 -6.30 -5.38 11.42
C GLY A 163 -7.53 -6.29 11.42
N GLY A 164 -8.02 -6.62 12.61
CA GLY A 164 -9.25 -7.40 12.75
C GLY A 164 -9.15 -8.90 12.55
N ASP A 165 -10.32 -9.55 12.51
CA ASP A 165 -10.44 -11.01 12.41
C ASP A 165 -10.44 -11.52 10.95
N TYR A 166 -10.61 -10.62 9.98
CA TYR A 166 -10.75 -10.98 8.57
C TYR A 166 -10.26 -9.89 7.62
N LEU A 167 -9.89 -10.32 6.41
CA LEU A 167 -9.47 -9.44 5.31
C LEU A 167 -10.71 -8.94 4.54
N ILE A 168 -10.76 -7.63 4.31
CA ILE A 168 -11.62 -6.99 3.31
C ILE A 168 -10.71 -6.25 2.35
N GLY A 169 -10.95 -6.41 1.05
CA GLY A 169 -10.28 -5.63 0.01
C GLY A 169 -11.24 -4.74 -0.76
N VAL A 170 -10.75 -3.59 -1.21
CA VAL A 170 -11.42 -2.67 -2.13
C VAL A 170 -10.59 -2.62 -3.40
N VAL A 171 -11.22 -2.82 -4.55
CA VAL A 171 -10.55 -2.75 -5.86
C VAL A 171 -11.36 -1.86 -6.78
N THR A 172 -10.68 -1.05 -7.58
CA THR A 172 -11.29 -0.26 -8.66
C THR A 172 -10.53 -0.45 -9.98
N ASP A 173 -11.04 0.15 -11.05
CA ASP A 173 -10.40 0.15 -12.37
C ASP A 173 -8.97 0.72 -12.29
N GLU A 174 -8.03 0.14 -13.04
CA GLU A 174 -6.58 0.49 -13.02
C GLU A 174 -6.27 1.98 -13.27
N THR A 175 -7.21 2.72 -13.88
CA THR A 175 -7.07 4.15 -14.14
C THR A 175 -7.39 5.03 -12.93
N ASN A 176 -8.07 4.48 -11.93
CA ASN A 176 -8.49 5.17 -10.73
C ASN A 176 -7.50 4.90 -9.60
N LYS A 177 -7.56 5.72 -8.56
CA LYS A 177 -6.72 5.56 -7.37
C LYS A 177 -7.56 5.55 -6.10
N LEU A 178 -7.28 4.64 -5.19
CA LEU A 178 -7.91 4.56 -3.88
C LEU A 178 -7.18 5.44 -2.86
N TYR A 179 -7.96 6.05 -1.97
CA TYR A 179 -7.48 6.86 -0.86
C TYR A 179 -8.35 6.64 0.38
N HIS A 180 -7.75 6.85 1.57
CA HIS A 180 -8.46 6.85 2.85
C HIS A 180 -9.32 5.61 3.08
N VAL A 181 -8.77 4.43 2.79
CA VAL A 181 -9.52 3.19 2.95
C VAL A 181 -9.54 2.79 4.42
N VAL A 182 -10.72 2.80 5.03
CA VAL A 182 -10.94 2.53 6.45
C VAL A 182 -12.07 1.52 6.60
N LYS A 183 -11.86 0.50 7.43
CA LYS A 183 -12.93 -0.43 7.82
C LYS A 183 -13.34 -0.22 9.27
N ASP A 184 -14.64 -0.37 9.52
CA ASP A 184 -15.24 -0.57 10.83
C ASP A 184 -15.89 -1.95 10.81
N GLU A 185 -15.26 -2.90 11.49
CA GLU A 185 -15.64 -4.32 11.49
C GLU A 185 -16.84 -4.63 12.39
N THR A 186 -17.42 -3.61 13.02
CA THR A 186 -18.55 -3.78 13.92
C THR A 186 -19.78 -4.18 13.14
N SER A 187 -20.17 -5.45 13.23
CA SER A 187 -21.44 -5.92 12.69
C SER A 187 -22.59 -5.07 13.24
N LYS A 188 -23.46 -4.60 12.35
CA LYS A 188 -24.59 -3.74 12.72
C LYS A 188 -25.82 -4.00 11.86
N THR A 189 -26.99 -3.84 12.48
CA THR A 189 -28.27 -3.80 11.79
C THR A 189 -28.65 -2.35 11.52
N VAL A 190 -28.99 -2.03 10.28
CA VAL A 190 -29.39 -0.69 9.84
C VAL A 190 -30.79 -0.73 9.24
N THR A 191 -31.48 0.41 9.31
CA THR A 191 -32.79 0.56 8.64
C THR A 191 -32.57 1.36 7.37
N THR A 192 -32.97 0.79 6.23
CA THR A 192 -32.86 1.45 4.92
C THR A 192 -33.85 2.60 4.81
N GLN A 193 -33.65 3.45 3.81
CA GLN A 193 -34.57 4.55 3.48
C GLN A 193 -36.02 4.07 3.25
N ASP A 194 -36.21 2.82 2.82
CA ASP A 194 -37.53 2.20 2.60
C ASP A 194 -38.13 1.55 3.88
N GLY A 195 -37.43 1.63 5.01
CA GLY A 195 -37.85 1.05 6.28
C GLY A 195 -37.51 -0.43 6.47
N GLU A 196 -36.74 -1.03 5.56
CA GLU A 196 -36.28 -2.41 5.67
C GLU A 196 -35.11 -2.52 6.64
N GLN A 197 -35.10 -3.54 7.49
CA GLN A 197 -33.94 -3.85 8.31
C GLN A 197 -33.00 -4.78 7.55
N ILE A 198 -31.73 -4.40 7.47
CA ILE A 198 -30.67 -5.21 6.88
C ILE A 198 -29.51 -5.32 7.87
N GLU A 199 -28.75 -6.40 7.77
CA GLU A 199 -27.56 -6.61 8.60
C GLU A 199 -26.30 -6.49 7.74
N LEU A 200 -25.30 -5.79 8.27
CA LEU A 200 -23.97 -5.63 7.70
C LEU A 200 -23.02 -6.53 8.51
N PRO A 201 -22.86 -7.81 8.16
CA PRO A 201 -22.18 -8.80 9.01
C PRO A 201 -20.69 -8.50 9.20
N TYR A 202 -20.09 -7.77 8.27
CA TYR A 202 -18.69 -7.35 8.30
C TYR A 202 -18.53 -5.85 8.58
N GLY A 203 -19.59 -5.20 9.09
CA GLY A 203 -19.61 -3.77 9.34
C GLY A 203 -19.55 -2.94 8.05
N THR A 204 -18.70 -1.91 8.02
CA THR A 204 -18.60 -0.96 6.91
C THR A 204 -17.18 -0.75 6.44
N VAL A 205 -17.02 -0.49 5.15
CA VAL A 205 -15.81 0.03 4.54
C VAL A 205 -16.08 1.45 4.05
N SER A 206 -15.13 2.33 4.26
CA SER A 206 -15.11 3.71 3.79
C SER A 206 -13.90 3.93 2.91
N PHE A 207 -14.07 4.56 1.75
CA PHE A 207 -12.98 4.84 0.82
C PHE A 207 -13.29 6.06 -0.05
N ASP A 208 -12.22 6.68 -0.54
CA ASP A 208 -12.24 7.74 -1.54
C ASP A 208 -11.64 7.19 -2.86
N ILE A 209 -12.25 7.50 -4.01
CA ILE A 209 -11.70 7.15 -5.33
C ILE A 209 -11.40 8.43 -6.09
N ASN A 210 -10.14 8.60 -6.51
CA ASN A 210 -9.74 9.68 -7.41
C ASN A 210 -9.92 9.24 -8.86
N VAL A 211 -10.78 9.96 -9.59
CA VAL A 211 -11.08 9.74 -11.00
C VAL A 211 -10.43 10.82 -11.88
N SER A 212 -10.27 10.53 -13.18
CA SER A 212 -9.54 11.44 -14.09
C SER A 212 -10.20 12.81 -14.26
N ASN A 213 -11.51 12.82 -14.45
CA ASN A 213 -12.32 14.01 -14.68
C ASN A 213 -13.52 14.08 -13.74
N ALA A 214 -13.99 15.29 -13.51
CA ALA A 214 -15.18 15.49 -12.69
C ALA A 214 -16.40 14.91 -13.42
N GLY A 215 -17.21 14.10 -12.73
CA GLY A 215 -18.34 13.37 -13.33
C GLY A 215 -17.99 12.00 -13.91
N ASP A 216 -16.73 11.56 -13.85
CA ASP A 216 -16.36 10.21 -14.28
C ASP A 216 -16.93 9.15 -13.34
N SER A 217 -17.06 7.93 -13.85
CA SER A 217 -17.50 6.76 -13.09
C SER A 217 -16.35 5.82 -12.79
N ALA A 218 -16.48 5.11 -11.67
CA ALA A 218 -15.57 4.05 -11.25
C ALA A 218 -16.36 2.78 -10.94
N THR A 219 -15.89 1.64 -11.44
CA THR A 219 -16.35 0.33 -10.98
C THR A 219 -15.58 -0.03 -9.72
N VAL A 220 -16.29 -0.56 -8.73
CA VAL A 220 -15.76 -0.96 -7.44
C VAL A 220 -16.09 -2.42 -7.20
N HIS A 221 -15.11 -3.17 -6.72
CA HIS A 221 -15.24 -4.54 -6.25
C HIS A 221 -14.81 -4.60 -4.78
N ILE A 222 -15.74 -4.99 -3.91
CA ILE A 222 -15.45 -5.23 -2.51
C ILE A 222 -15.32 -6.73 -2.29
N TYR A 223 -14.18 -7.16 -1.77
CA TYR A 223 -13.84 -8.54 -1.49
C TYR A 223 -14.03 -8.81 -0.01
N TYR A 224 -15.02 -9.65 0.32
CA TYR A 224 -15.30 -10.13 1.68
C TYR A 224 -14.84 -11.57 1.86
N PRO A 225 -14.68 -12.05 3.11
CA PRO A 225 -14.66 -13.47 3.38
C PRO A 225 -15.91 -14.15 2.81
N TYR A 226 -15.80 -15.43 2.43
CA TYR A 226 -16.93 -16.16 1.86
C TYR A 226 -18.17 -16.10 2.76
N ASN A 227 -19.23 -15.47 2.25
CA ASN A 227 -20.53 -15.41 2.91
C ASN A 227 -21.65 -15.49 1.85
N PRO A 228 -22.29 -16.67 1.70
CA PRO A 228 -23.33 -16.87 0.69
C PRO A 228 -24.64 -16.14 1.01
N ASN A 229 -24.75 -15.49 2.17
CA ASN A 229 -25.94 -14.73 2.57
C ASN A 229 -25.86 -13.25 2.19
N ILE A 230 -24.68 -12.75 1.79
CA ILE A 230 -24.55 -11.39 1.26
C ILE A 230 -25.31 -11.33 -0.06
N VAL A 231 -26.26 -10.39 -0.16
CA VAL A 231 -27.14 -10.26 -1.33
C VAL A 231 -26.98 -8.93 -2.06
N GLY A 232 -26.16 -8.01 -1.54
CA GLY A 232 -25.82 -6.77 -2.24
C GLY A 232 -24.99 -5.82 -1.37
N TYR A 233 -24.91 -4.57 -1.80
CA TYR A 233 -24.25 -3.48 -1.08
C TYR A 233 -25.26 -2.40 -0.63
N ALA A 234 -25.04 -1.84 0.55
CA ALA A 234 -25.78 -0.70 1.06
C ALA A 234 -24.81 0.43 1.43
N LYS A 235 -25.15 1.65 1.04
CA LYS A 235 -24.37 2.86 1.30
C LYS A 235 -25.02 3.71 2.37
N GLU A 236 -24.20 4.41 3.14
CA GLU A 236 -24.65 5.50 3.98
C GLU A 236 -24.52 6.82 3.22
N ILE A 237 -25.64 7.52 3.03
CA ILE A 237 -25.71 8.81 2.36
C ILE A 237 -26.44 9.78 3.29
N ASN A 238 -25.71 10.79 3.79
CA ASN A 238 -26.24 11.79 4.71
C ASN A 238 -26.97 11.16 5.92
N GLY A 239 -26.42 10.07 6.48
CA GLY A 239 -26.99 9.33 7.61
C GLY A 239 -28.15 8.37 7.27
N ASN A 240 -28.51 8.24 5.99
CA ASN A 240 -29.53 7.28 5.54
C ASN A 240 -28.89 6.11 4.81
N TRP A 241 -29.41 4.91 5.04
CA TRP A 241 -28.94 3.70 4.37
C TRP A 241 -29.72 3.43 3.09
N VAL A 242 -29.01 3.31 1.97
CA VAL A 242 -29.60 3.08 0.65
C VAL A 242 -29.00 1.82 0.05
N LYS A 243 -29.84 0.85 -0.33
CA LYS A 243 -29.40 -0.30 -1.12
C LYS A 243 -29.11 0.17 -2.54
N ILE A 244 -27.95 -0.20 -3.06
CA ILE A 244 -27.57 0.17 -4.42
C ILE A 244 -27.66 -1.03 -5.36
N ASP A 245 -27.77 -0.75 -6.65
CA ASP A 245 -27.67 -1.79 -7.66
C ASP A 245 -26.24 -2.35 -7.64
N SER A 246 -26.13 -3.66 -7.45
CA SER A 246 -24.85 -4.35 -7.26
C SER A 246 -24.97 -5.79 -7.72
N THR A 247 -23.86 -6.35 -8.19
CA THR A 247 -23.74 -7.77 -8.51
C THR A 247 -22.96 -8.47 -7.42
N VAL A 248 -23.45 -9.62 -6.95
CA VAL A 248 -22.75 -10.44 -5.96
C VAL A 248 -22.27 -11.74 -6.59
N GLN A 249 -20.98 -12.04 -6.40
CA GLN A 249 -20.37 -13.31 -6.79
C GLN A 249 -19.85 -14.03 -5.53
N HIS A 250 -20.26 -15.27 -5.35
CA HIS A 250 -19.75 -16.14 -4.27
C HIS A 250 -18.72 -17.11 -4.84
N ASP A 251 -17.44 -16.80 -4.64
CA ASP A 251 -16.34 -17.63 -5.09
C ASP A 251 -15.93 -18.61 -3.98
N GLN A 252 -16.57 -19.78 -3.99
CA GLN A 252 -16.30 -20.82 -3.01
C GLN A 252 -14.89 -21.43 -3.17
N ALA A 253 -14.34 -21.48 -4.40
CA ALA A 253 -13.02 -22.06 -4.64
C ALA A 253 -11.92 -21.23 -3.96
N HIS A 254 -12.16 -19.94 -3.83
CA HIS A 254 -11.25 -18.96 -3.30
C HIS A 254 -11.63 -18.43 -1.91
N ASN A 255 -12.69 -18.98 -1.32
CA ASN A 255 -13.24 -18.58 -0.02
C ASN A 255 -13.53 -17.06 0.06
N GLN A 256 -14.18 -16.52 -0.98
CA GLN A 256 -14.42 -15.09 -1.12
C GLN A 256 -15.85 -14.77 -1.56
N THR A 257 -16.36 -13.61 -1.16
CA THR A 257 -17.59 -13.04 -1.72
C THR A 257 -17.28 -11.65 -2.25
N ILE A 258 -17.61 -11.42 -3.52
CA ILE A 258 -17.27 -10.21 -4.24
C ILE A 258 -18.56 -9.45 -4.51
N VAL A 259 -18.62 -8.19 -4.10
CA VAL A 259 -19.75 -7.29 -4.39
C VAL A 259 -19.27 -6.19 -5.32
N SER A 260 -19.88 -6.10 -6.49
CA SER A 260 -19.47 -5.21 -7.57
C SER A 260 -20.54 -4.16 -7.87
N PHE A 261 -20.16 -2.89 -7.99
CA PHE A 261 -21.07 -1.79 -8.30
C PHE A 261 -20.32 -0.62 -8.98
N THR A 262 -21.06 0.36 -9.51
CA THR A 262 -20.48 1.54 -10.16
C THR A 262 -20.96 2.80 -9.47
N LEU A 263 -20.03 3.73 -9.23
CA LEU A 263 -20.31 5.07 -8.71
C LEU A 263 -19.93 6.13 -9.73
N THR A 264 -20.44 7.35 -9.56
CA THR A 264 -20.14 8.50 -10.40
C THR A 264 -19.77 9.68 -9.50
N ASP A 265 -18.68 10.37 -9.79
CA ASP A 265 -18.25 11.59 -9.10
C ASP A 265 -19.29 12.71 -9.27
N GLY A 266 -19.80 13.25 -8.16
CA GLY A 266 -20.94 14.15 -8.14
C GLY A 266 -22.30 13.49 -8.43
N GLY A 267 -22.36 12.15 -8.47
CA GLY A 267 -23.59 11.39 -8.62
C GLY A 267 -24.42 11.34 -7.33
N ALA A 268 -25.67 10.87 -7.43
CA ALA A 268 -26.57 10.74 -6.27
C ALA A 268 -26.08 9.72 -5.22
N LEU A 269 -25.20 8.81 -5.61
CA LEU A 269 -24.57 7.82 -4.75
C LEU A 269 -23.14 8.22 -4.35
N ASP A 270 -22.69 9.42 -4.69
CA ASP A 270 -21.43 9.97 -4.18
C ASP A 270 -21.67 10.57 -2.78
N GLY A 271 -20.81 10.24 -1.82
CA GLY A 271 -21.01 10.57 -0.41
C GLY A 271 -21.11 12.07 -0.12
N ASP A 272 -20.45 12.92 -0.92
CA ASP A 272 -20.61 14.38 -0.84
C ASP A 272 -21.47 14.98 -1.97
N GLY A 273 -21.74 14.23 -3.03
CA GLY A 273 -22.56 14.65 -4.16
C GLY A 273 -21.93 15.76 -5.02
N ILE A 274 -20.62 16.01 -4.91
CA ILE A 274 -19.93 17.09 -5.63
C ILE A 274 -19.00 16.50 -6.68
N ALA A 275 -19.16 16.89 -7.95
CA ALA A 275 -18.24 16.51 -9.01
C ALA A 275 -16.90 17.24 -8.85
N ASN A 276 -15.98 16.63 -8.10
CA ASN A 276 -14.69 17.23 -7.71
C ASN A 276 -13.51 16.28 -7.96
N LYS A 277 -13.73 15.22 -8.76
CA LYS A 277 -12.80 14.13 -9.07
C LYS A 277 -12.61 13.13 -7.92
N VAL A 278 -13.38 13.22 -6.84
CA VAL A 278 -13.25 12.34 -5.68
C VAL A 278 -14.62 11.77 -5.35
N ILE A 279 -14.79 10.48 -5.59
CA ILE A 279 -15.98 9.74 -5.18
C ILE A 279 -15.78 9.30 -3.73
N LYS A 280 -16.74 9.57 -2.85
CA LYS A 280 -16.74 9.09 -1.47
C LYS A 280 -17.74 7.99 -1.25
N ASP A 281 -17.34 6.93 -0.57
CA ASP A 281 -18.22 5.81 -0.22
C ASP A 281 -17.95 5.34 1.19
N PRO A 282 -18.90 5.53 2.10
CA PRO A 282 -19.09 4.64 3.23
C PRO A 282 -20.24 3.67 2.95
N GLY A 283 -20.00 2.38 3.13
CA GLY A 283 -21.02 1.36 2.91
C GLY A 283 -20.61 -0.03 3.40
N GLY A 284 -21.42 -1.04 3.12
CA GLY A 284 -21.13 -2.42 3.49
C GLY A 284 -21.99 -3.42 2.73
N GLY A 285 -21.44 -4.63 2.56
CA GLY A 285 -22.17 -5.78 2.07
C GLY A 285 -23.27 -6.15 3.07
N TYR A 286 -24.50 -6.33 2.60
CA TYR A 286 -25.63 -6.62 3.48
C TYR A 286 -26.20 -8.01 3.23
N ILE A 287 -26.74 -8.59 4.30
CA ILE A 287 -27.64 -9.73 4.26
C ILE A 287 -29.06 -9.22 4.51
N GLY A 288 -30.02 -9.71 3.72
CA GLY A 288 -31.42 -9.42 3.97
C GLY A 288 -31.86 -10.10 5.27
N GLN A 289 -32.40 -9.36 6.23
CA GLN A 289 -33.21 -9.96 7.27
C GLN A 289 -34.49 -10.38 6.54
N GLY A 290 -34.55 -11.66 6.12
CA GLY A 290 -35.67 -12.18 5.34
C GLY A 290 -36.97 -11.59 5.88
N GLN A 291 -37.72 -10.89 5.01
CA GLN A 291 -38.90 -10.07 5.32
C GLN A 291 -39.52 -10.51 6.65
N PRO A 292 -39.62 -9.65 7.69
CA PRO A 292 -40.06 -10.06 9.03
C PRO A 292 -41.25 -10.97 8.85
N GLN A 293 -41.02 -12.26 9.07
CA GLN A 293 -41.86 -13.31 8.51
C GLN A 293 -43.25 -13.01 9.05
N ALA A 294 -44.12 -12.46 8.18
CA ALA A 294 -45.33 -11.78 8.62
C ALA A 294 -45.99 -12.71 9.61
N SER A 295 -46.01 -12.33 10.89
CA SER A 295 -46.22 -13.26 12.00
C SER A 295 -47.42 -14.11 11.63
N VAL A 296 -47.17 -15.37 11.26
CA VAL A 296 -48.23 -16.22 10.73
C VAL A 296 -49.12 -16.42 11.93
N THR A 297 -50.18 -15.62 11.98
CA THR A 297 -51.19 -15.74 13.01
C THR A 297 -51.90 -17.02 12.62
N VAL A 298 -51.39 -18.15 13.10
CA VAL A 298 -52.07 -19.43 12.94
C VAL A 298 -53.38 -19.25 13.71
N PRO A 299 -54.54 -19.17 13.04
CA PRO A 299 -55.78 -19.11 13.79
C PRO A 299 -55.88 -20.43 14.54
N LEU A 300 -55.72 -20.38 15.86
CA LEU A 300 -56.01 -21.52 16.72
C LEU A 300 -57.49 -21.82 16.51
N SER A 301 -57.79 -22.90 15.80
CA SER A 301 -59.17 -23.34 15.66
C SER A 301 -59.71 -23.63 17.08
N PRO A 302 -61.00 -23.37 17.34
CA PRO A 302 -61.61 -23.72 18.62
C PRO A 302 -61.37 -25.20 19.02
N LEU A 303 -61.22 -26.08 18.02
CA LEU A 303 -60.83 -27.48 18.20
C LEU A 303 -59.39 -27.64 18.71
N ALA A 304 -58.42 -26.93 18.13
CA ALA A 304 -57.03 -26.98 18.58
C ALA A 304 -56.87 -26.47 20.02
N LEU A 305 -57.63 -25.42 20.40
CA LEU A 305 -57.69 -24.93 21.77
C LEU A 305 -58.33 -25.96 22.72
N GLY A 306 -59.38 -26.66 22.26
CA GLY A 306 -60.01 -27.75 23.00
C GLY A 306 -59.05 -28.93 23.27
N PHE A 307 -58.25 -29.32 22.28
CA PHE A 307 -57.22 -30.34 22.45
C PHE A 307 -56.14 -29.92 23.46
N LEU A 308 -55.72 -28.66 23.42
CA LEU A 308 -54.73 -28.13 24.35
C LEU A 308 -55.25 -28.16 25.79
N ILE A 309 -56.50 -27.75 26.02
CA ILE A 309 -57.16 -27.80 27.34
C ILE A 309 -57.31 -29.24 27.83
N ALA A 310 -57.68 -30.18 26.95
CA ALA A 310 -57.80 -31.60 27.32
C ALA A 310 -56.44 -32.19 27.74
N LEU A 311 -55.34 -31.83 27.05
CA LEU A 311 -53.99 -32.27 27.38
C LEU A 311 -53.53 -31.81 28.77
N PHE A 312 -53.84 -30.57 29.16
CA PHE A 312 -53.50 -30.07 30.50
C PHE A 312 -54.49 -30.51 31.59
N GLY A 313 -55.75 -30.78 31.24
CA GLY A 313 -56.78 -31.23 32.19
C GLY A 313 -56.55 -32.63 32.74
N PHE A 314 -55.90 -33.52 31.98
CA PHE A 314 -55.63 -34.90 32.43
C PHE A 314 -54.38 -35.05 33.33
N ALA A 315 -53.45 -34.10 33.30
CA ALA A 315 -52.23 -34.16 34.11
C ALA A 315 -52.47 -33.78 35.59
N GLY A 316 -53.57 -33.12 35.92
CA GLY A 316 -53.83 -32.55 37.26
C GLY A 316 -54.65 -33.40 38.24
N SER A 317 -55.21 -34.55 37.86
CA SER A 317 -56.20 -35.26 38.72
C SER A 317 -55.67 -36.42 39.56
N ARG A 318 -54.37 -36.73 39.50
CA ARG A 318 -53.78 -37.79 40.33
C ARG A 318 -53.09 -37.23 41.56
N GLY A 319 -53.81 -37.19 42.68
CA GLY A 319 -53.17 -37.35 43.98
C GLY A 319 -53.73 -36.54 45.14
N ILE A 320 -54.94 -36.85 45.60
CA ILE A 320 -55.26 -36.72 47.04
C ILE A 320 -56.18 -37.90 47.43
N GLN A 321 -55.61 -39.07 47.66
CA GLN A 321 -56.21 -40.04 48.57
C GLN A 321 -55.41 -39.99 49.88
N ARG A 322 -55.92 -39.23 50.84
CA ARG A 322 -55.47 -39.29 52.24
C ARG A 322 -56.03 -40.55 52.88
N ARG A 323 -55.14 -41.41 53.38
CA ARG A 323 -55.38 -42.27 54.54
C ARG A 323 -54.13 -42.26 55.40
#